data_AF-A0A9D4GAD5-F1
#
_entry.id   AF-A0A9D4GAD5-F1
#
_cell.length_a   1.000
_cell.length_b   1.000
_cell.length_c   1.000
_cell.angle_alpha   90.00
_cell.angle_beta   90.00
_cell.angle_gamma   90.00
#
_symmetry.space_group_name_H-M   'P 1'
#
loop_
_entity.id
_entity.type
_entity.pdbx_description
1 polymer ?
#
loop_
_entity_poly.entity_id
_entity_poly.type
_entity_poly.pdbx_seq_one_letter_code
_entity_poly.pdbx_strand_id
1 'polypeptide(L)'
;MIPAKLKCFDGWTLEYNGYLVAGSTLHDASTEYICLDGKPEVVPGKGESQDGKLMYLTEARCGSLQCPPYMNGRELTCAVCSR
;
A
#
# COMPACT_ATOMS: atom_id res chain seq x y z
N MET A 1 -10.23 4.88 -1.71
CA MET A 1 -8.76 4.87 -1.53
C MET A 1 -8.15 5.97 -2.38
N ILE A 2 -7.18 6.70 -1.83
CA ILE A 2 -6.35 7.69 -2.53
C ILE A 2 -4.90 7.19 -2.48
N PRO A 3 -4.28 6.80 -3.60
CA PRO A 3 -2.90 6.36 -3.62
C PRO A 3 -1.93 7.53 -3.45
N ALA A 4 -0.73 7.23 -2.93
CA ALA A 4 0.35 8.17 -2.65
C ALA A 4 -0.02 9.36 -1.74
N LYS A 5 -0.98 9.16 -0.82
CA LYS A 5 -1.43 10.15 0.15
C LYS A 5 -1.61 9.50 1.52
N LEU A 6 -1.44 10.29 2.58
CA LEU A 6 -1.73 9.90 3.97
C LEU A 6 -3.02 10.54 4.51
N LYS A 7 -3.67 11.39 3.73
CA LYS A 7 -4.85 12.18 4.12
C LYS A 7 -5.89 12.17 3.01
N CYS A 8 -7.14 12.35 3.39
CA CYS A 8 -8.26 12.54 2.48
C CYS A 8 -8.34 13.98 1.96
N PHE A 9 -9.15 14.19 0.92
CA PHE A 9 -9.53 15.53 0.49
C PHE A 9 -10.49 16.17 1.50
N ASP A 10 -10.64 17.49 1.44
CA ASP A 10 -11.55 18.21 2.34
C ASP A 10 -12.99 17.70 2.22
N GLY A 11 -13.66 17.56 3.37
CA GLY A 11 -15.03 17.04 3.45
C GLY A 11 -15.16 15.51 3.43
N TRP A 12 -14.05 14.76 3.45
CA TRP A 12 -14.04 13.31 3.57
C TRP A 12 -13.49 12.87 4.93
N THR A 13 -14.04 11.78 5.45
CA THR A 13 -13.56 11.17 6.69
C THR A 13 -12.43 10.20 6.36
N LEU A 14 -11.31 10.32 7.08
CA LEU A 14 -10.22 9.35 7.02
C LEU A 14 -10.59 8.13 7.86
N GLU A 15 -10.74 6.99 7.22
CA GLU A 15 -10.97 5.71 7.91
C GLU A 15 -9.63 5.16 8.42
N TYR A 16 -8.65 5.04 7.52
CA TYR A 16 -7.30 4.64 7.85
C TYR A 16 -6.30 5.03 6.76
N ASN A 17 -5.01 4.96 7.06
CA ASN A 17 -3.93 5.12 6.09
C ASN A 17 -2.84 4.07 6.30
N GLY A 18 -1.97 3.95 5.30
CA GLY A 18 -0.85 3.03 5.38
C GLY A 18 -0.10 2.97 4.06
N TYR A 19 0.17 1.77 3.58
CA TYR A 19 1.01 1.52 2.43
C TYR A 19 0.24 0.86 1.28
N LEU A 20 0.53 1.31 0.07
CA LEU A 20 0.01 0.69 -1.13
C LEU A 20 0.76 -0.63 -1.36
N VAL A 21 0.04 -1.73 -1.42
CA VAL A 21 0.61 -3.06 -1.61
C VAL A 21 -0.06 -3.78 -2.78
N ALA A 22 0.69 -4.69 -3.39
CA ALA A 22 0.20 -5.61 -4.41
C ALA A 22 0.96 -6.94 -4.34
N GLY A 23 0.54 -7.92 -5.13
CA GLY A 23 1.34 -9.12 -5.37
C GLY A 23 2.62 -8.80 -6.15
N SER A 24 3.62 -9.66 -5.99
CA SER A 24 4.84 -9.64 -6.81
C SER A 24 4.64 -10.48 -8.07
N THR A 25 5.25 -10.09 -9.18
CA THR A 25 5.27 -10.88 -10.42
C THR A 25 6.04 -12.20 -10.29
N LEU A 26 6.80 -12.37 -9.21
CA LEU A 26 7.55 -13.60 -8.90
C LEU A 26 6.71 -14.66 -8.17
N HIS A 27 5.49 -14.33 -7.75
CA HIS A 27 4.61 -15.24 -7.01
C HIS A 27 3.21 -15.23 -7.62
N ASP A 28 2.48 -16.34 -7.51
CA ASP A 28 1.07 -16.41 -7.88
C ASP A 28 0.24 -15.61 -6.85
N ALA A 29 0.16 -14.30 -7.02
CA ALA A 29 -0.54 -13.36 -6.14
C ALA A 29 -1.47 -12.44 -6.93
N SER A 30 -2.38 -11.75 -6.22
CA SER A 30 -3.26 -10.76 -6.85
C SER A 30 -2.44 -9.59 -7.39
N THR A 31 -2.75 -9.13 -8.60
CA THR A 31 -2.16 -7.93 -9.19
C THR A 31 -2.89 -6.65 -8.78
N GLU A 32 -3.98 -6.77 -8.01
CA GLU A 32 -4.73 -5.62 -7.51
C GLU A 32 -3.93 -4.87 -6.45
N TYR A 33 -3.92 -3.54 -6.58
CA TYR A 33 -3.36 -2.65 -5.58
C TYR A 33 -4.38 -2.39 -4.48
N ILE A 34 -4.01 -2.69 -3.24
CA ILE A 34 -4.83 -2.43 -2.06
C ILE A 34 -4.10 -1.53 -1.06
N CYS A 35 -4.85 -0.90 -0.17
CA CYS A 35 -4.30 -0.11 0.91
C CYS A 35 -4.20 -0.95 2.18
N LEU A 36 -2.98 -1.36 2.54
CA LEU A 36 -2.69 -2.02 3.80
C LEU A 36 -2.56 -0.98 4.90
N ASP A 37 -3.25 -1.19 6.03
CA ASP A 37 -3.14 -0.33 7.20
C ASP A 37 -1.67 -0.21 7.66
N GLY A 38 -1.26 0.98 8.11
CA GLY A 38 0.10 1.22 8.58
C GLY A 38 0.46 0.46 9.88
N LYS A 39 -0.53 -0.08 10.57
CA LYS A 39 -0.44 -0.93 11.75
C LYS A 39 -1.32 -2.17 11.53
N PRO A 40 -0.93 -3.08 10.62
CA PRO A 40 -1.75 -4.22 10.29
C PRO A 40 -1.94 -5.12 11.51
N GLU A 41 -3.18 -5.57 11.72
CA GLU A 41 -3.48 -6.57 12.72
C GLU A 41 -3.01 -7.95 12.26
N VAL A 42 -2.45 -8.71 13.18
CA VAL A 42 -2.00 -10.08 12.93
C VAL A 42 -2.95 -11.05 13.62
N VAL A 43 -3.34 -12.10 12.91
CA VAL A 43 -4.17 -13.17 13.51
C VAL A 43 -3.32 -13.93 14.54
N PRO A 44 -3.72 -14.00 15.82
CA PRO A 44 -2.97 -14.73 16.84
C PRO A 44 -2.71 -16.19 16.44
N GLY A 45 -1.50 -16.67 16.70
CA GLY A 45 -1.10 -18.04 16.35
C GLY A 45 -0.81 -18.30 14.87
N LYS A 46 -0.82 -17.26 14.01
CA LYS A 46 -0.54 -17.34 12.57
C LYS A 46 0.67 -16.48 12.15
N GLY A 47 1.75 -16.54 12.92
CA GLY A 47 2.98 -15.76 12.67
C GLY A 47 4.00 -16.42 11.75
N GLU A 48 3.79 -17.68 11.36
CA GLU A 48 4.73 -18.40 10.50
C GLU A 48 4.57 -17.97 9.03
N SER A 49 5.70 -17.80 8.33
CA SER A 49 5.65 -17.66 6.88
C SER A 49 5.23 -18.98 6.26
N GLN A 50 4.19 -18.94 5.44
CA GLN A 50 3.72 -20.09 4.66
C GLN A 50 3.89 -19.83 3.15
N ASP A 51 4.59 -18.75 2.78
CA ASP A 51 4.79 -18.30 1.39
C ASP A 51 3.51 -18.34 0.54
N GLY A 52 2.38 -17.97 1.16
CA GLY A 52 1.06 -17.97 0.55
C GLY A 52 0.82 -16.75 -0.34
N LYS A 53 -0.33 -16.08 -0.15
CA LYS A 53 -0.64 -14.83 -0.86
C LYS A 53 0.06 -13.65 -0.17
N LEU A 54 1.30 -13.40 -0.58
CA LEU A 54 2.14 -12.33 -0.05
C LEU A 54 1.74 -10.96 -0.60
N MET A 55 1.88 -9.94 0.23
CA MET A 55 1.67 -8.53 -0.12
C MET A 55 3.03 -7.80 -0.08
N TYR A 56 3.39 -7.15 -1.18
CA TYR A 56 4.64 -6.40 -1.31
C TYR A 56 4.35 -4.91 -1.37
N LEU A 57 5.20 -4.11 -0.72
CA LEU A 57 5.14 -2.66 -0.79
C LEU A 57 5.35 -2.19 -2.23
N THR A 58 4.50 -1.27 -2.67
CA THR A 58 4.65 -0.61 -3.97
C THR A 58 5.66 0.51 -3.85
N GLU A 59 6.67 0.51 -4.70
CA GLU A 59 7.79 1.44 -4.64
C GLU A 59 7.79 2.41 -5.84
N ALA A 60 8.08 3.68 -5.59
CA ALA A 60 8.25 4.67 -6.64
C ALA A 60 9.60 4.52 -7.34
N ARG A 61 9.59 4.46 -8.67
CA ARG A 61 10.79 4.47 -9.51
C ARG A 61 10.81 5.70 -10.42
N CYS A 62 11.87 6.49 -10.32
CA CYS A 62 12.05 7.64 -11.22
C CYS A 62 12.32 7.16 -12.65
N GLY A 63 11.90 7.96 -13.63
CA GLY A 63 11.87 7.58 -15.04
C GLY A 63 10.43 7.43 -15.49
N SER A 64 9.80 6.30 -15.14
CA SER A 64 8.35 6.11 -15.35
C SER A 64 7.50 7.09 -14.53
N LEU A 65 7.98 7.45 -13.33
CA LEU A 65 7.42 8.54 -12.54
C LEU A 65 8.34 9.76 -12.58
N GLN A 66 7.71 10.95 -12.61
CA GLN A 66 8.42 12.22 -12.41
C GLN A 66 8.84 12.35 -10.94
N CYS A 67 10.11 12.68 -10.74
CA CYS A 67 10.69 12.96 -9.45
C CYS A 67 11.31 14.37 -9.50
N PRO A 68 10.83 15.36 -8.74
CA PRO A 68 9.71 15.36 -7.76
C PRO A 68 8.29 15.28 -8.38
N PRO A 69 7.22 14.98 -7.59
CA PRO A 69 7.15 14.93 -6.12
C PRO A 69 7.50 13.57 -5.50
N TYR A 70 7.66 12.53 -6.32
CA TYR A 70 8.05 11.21 -5.84
C TYR A 70 9.57 11.17 -5.58
N MET A 71 9.98 10.28 -4.68
CA MET A 71 11.40 9.98 -4.43
C MET A 71 11.70 8.56 -4.89
N ASN A 72 12.80 8.40 -5.62
CA ASN A 72 13.24 7.11 -6.12
C ASN A 72 13.43 6.11 -4.96
N GLY A 73 12.94 4.89 -5.12
CA GLY A 73 13.11 3.83 -4.15
C GLY A 73 12.28 4.00 -2.87
N ARG A 74 11.24 4.85 -2.90
CA ARG A 74 10.39 5.08 -1.74
C ARG A 74 9.04 4.40 -1.89
N GLU A 75 8.58 3.77 -0.83
CA GLU A 75 7.28 3.10 -0.78
C GLU A 75 6.14 4.12 -0.84
N LEU A 76 5.12 3.77 -1.62
CA LEU A 76 3.93 4.59 -1.80
C LEU A 76 2.96 4.35 -0.66
N THR A 77 2.47 5.44 -0.11
CA THR A 77 1.44 5.44 0.92
C THR A 77 0.04 5.39 0.31
N CYS A 78 -0.99 5.20 1.13
CA CYS A 78 -2.38 5.26 0.71
C CYS A 78 -3.27 5.73 1.87
N ALA A 79 -4.42 6.31 1.52
CA ALA A 79 -5.47 6.69 2.46
C ALA A 79 -6.82 6.11 2.02
N VAL A 80 -7.56 5.49 2.94
CA VAL A 80 -8.95 5.06 2.72
C VAL A 80 -9.88 6.08 3.34
N CYS A 81 -10.83 6.55 2.54
CA CYS A 81 -11.68 7.67 2.85
C CYS A 81 -13.14 7.30 2.59
N SER A 82 -14.03 7.76 3.45
CA SER A 82 -15.49 7.66 3.32
C SER A 82 -16.11 9.06 3.27
N ARG A 83 -17.38 9.14 2.88
CA ARG A 83 -18.16 10.38 2.83
C ARG A 83 -19.41 10.24 3.68
#